data_AF-A0A0G3CDD4-F1
#
_entry.id   AF-A0A0G3CDD4-F1
#
_cell.length_a   1.000
_cell.length_b   1.000
_cell.length_c   1.000
_cell.angle_alpha   90.00
_cell.angle_beta   90.00
_cell.angle_gamma   90.00
#
_symmetry.space_group_name_H-M   'P 1'
#
loop_
_entity.id
_entity.type
_entity.pdbx_description
1 polymer ?
#
loop_
_entity_poly.entity_id
_entity_poly.type
_entity_poly.pdbx_seq_one_letter_code
_entity_poly.pdbx_strand_id
1 'polypeptide(L)'
;MTGKRVGFVIGNNYPNSNKELRFAVADVLAMKEVLLNKDICGFDEVEESIDDTFVDARIKIEKILKNANLDGYYPGGGNFGLDFRLLRKL
;
A
#
# COMPACT_ATOMS: atom_id res chain seq x y z
N MET A 1 20.89 -6.20 10.68
CA MET A 1 19.51 -6.71 10.56
C MET A 1 18.84 -5.95 9.44
N THR A 2 18.39 -6.63 8.39
CA THR A 2 17.59 -6.02 7.32
C THR A 2 16.26 -5.59 7.92
N GLY A 3 15.92 -4.30 7.82
CA GLY A 3 14.66 -3.77 8.36
C GLY A 3 13.44 -4.46 7.72
N LYS A 4 12.35 -4.55 8.49
CA LYS A 4 11.07 -5.12 8.03
C LYS A 4 10.51 -4.31 6.85
N ARG A 5 10.20 -4.98 5.74
CA ARG A 5 9.60 -4.38 4.54
C ARG A 5 8.08 -4.48 4.62
N VAL A 6 7.41 -3.35 4.73
CA VAL A 6 5.95 -3.27 4.79
C VAL A 6 5.43 -2.54 3.55
N GLY A 7 4.44 -3.12 2.88
CA GLY A 7 3.77 -2.57 1.69
C GLY A 7 2.36 -2.12 2.00
N PHE A 8 1.84 -1.20 1.20
CA PHE A 8 0.44 -0.76 1.27
C PHE A 8 -0.14 -0.61 -0.13
N VAL A 9 -1.30 -1.20 -0.38
CA VAL A 9 -1.99 -1.16 -1.68
C VAL A 9 -3.42 -0.66 -1.53
N ILE A 10 -3.87 0.19 -2.46
CA ILE A 10 -5.19 0.84 -2.40
C ILE A 10 -5.93 0.59 -3.71
N GLY A 11 -7.19 0.19 -3.61
CA GLY A 11 -8.05 -0.14 -4.73
C GLY A 11 -9.45 0.31 -4.42
N ASN A 12 -10.01 1.17 -5.26
CA ASN A 12 -11.36 1.68 -5.07
C ASN A 12 -12.11 1.52 -6.37
N ASN A 13 -13.09 0.62 -6.36
CA ASN A 13 -14.06 0.45 -7.43
C ASN A 13 -15.12 1.54 -7.41
N TYR A 14 -15.23 2.35 -6.36
CA TYR A 14 -16.25 3.38 -6.19
C TYR A 14 -17.66 2.81 -6.38
N PRO A 15 -18.07 1.80 -5.57
CA PRO A 15 -19.38 1.18 -5.72
C PRO A 15 -20.49 2.23 -5.59
N ASN A 16 -21.50 2.14 -6.46
CA ASN A 16 -22.63 3.09 -6.52
C ASN A 16 -22.25 4.51 -6.97
N SER A 17 -21.06 4.70 -7.55
CA SER A 17 -20.66 5.94 -8.21
C SER A 17 -21.02 5.90 -9.69
N ASN A 18 -21.26 7.06 -10.29
CA ASN A 18 -21.34 7.18 -11.74
C ASN A 18 -19.97 6.97 -12.45
N LYS A 19 -18.91 6.75 -11.67
CA LYS A 19 -17.54 6.44 -12.12
C LYS A 19 -17.03 5.10 -11.56
N GLU A 20 -17.93 4.14 -11.37
CA GLU A 20 -17.57 2.82 -10.86
C GLU A 20 -16.51 2.14 -11.75
N LEU A 21 -15.42 1.69 -11.14
CA LEU A 21 -14.36 0.91 -11.76
C LEU A 21 -14.61 -0.57 -11.51
N ARG A 22 -14.19 -1.43 -12.45
CA ARG A 22 -14.49 -2.87 -12.40
C ARG A 22 -13.35 -3.73 -11.86
N PHE A 23 -12.13 -3.21 -11.84
CA PHE A 23 -10.92 -4.02 -11.66
C PHE A 23 -9.97 -3.51 -10.58
N ALA A 24 -10.22 -2.35 -9.97
CA ALA A 24 -9.27 -1.77 -9.01
C ALA A 24 -9.09 -2.67 -7.78
N VAL A 25 -10.15 -3.34 -7.33
CA VAL A 25 -10.08 -4.32 -6.24
C VAL A 25 -9.31 -5.58 -6.66
N ALA A 26 -9.59 -6.12 -7.85
CA ALA A 26 -8.89 -7.30 -8.34
C ALA A 26 -7.38 -7.03 -8.55
N ASP A 27 -7.04 -5.86 -9.08
CA ASP A 27 -5.66 -5.41 -9.27
C ASP A 27 -4.92 -5.30 -7.93
N VAL A 28 -5.58 -4.81 -6.88
CA VAL A 28 -5.00 -4.74 -5.53
C VAL A 28 -4.72 -6.11 -4.95
N LEU A 29 -5.65 -7.05 -5.08
CA LEU A 29 -5.47 -8.41 -4.57
C LEU A 29 -4.31 -9.11 -5.28
N ALA A 30 -4.24 -8.99 -6.61
CA ALA A 30 -3.13 -9.52 -7.39
C ALA A 30 -1.79 -8.85 -7.03
N MET A 31 -1.78 -7.53 -6.84
CA MET A 31 -0.57 -6.80 -6.45
C MET A 31 -0.09 -7.21 -5.05
N LYS A 32 -1.01 -7.42 -4.11
CA LYS A 32 -0.67 -7.89 -2.76
C LYS A 32 0.06 -9.23 -2.81
N GLU A 33 -0.41 -10.17 -3.64
CA GLU A 33 0.26 -11.47 -3.82
C GLU A 33 1.68 -11.32 -4.40
N VAL A 34 1.85 -10.45 -5.41
CA VAL A 34 3.16 -10.16 -6.01
C VAL A 34 4.12 -9.54 -4.99
N LEU A 35 3.65 -8.60 -4.19
CA LEU A 35 4.47 -7.91 -3.18
C LEU A 35 4.91 -8.86 -2.06
N LEU A 36 4.01 -9.74 -1.59
CA LEU A 36 4.31 -10.74 -0.56
C LEU A 36 5.20 -11.88 -1.07
N ASN A 37 5.32 -12.06 -2.38
CA ASN A 37 6.16 -13.10 -2.93
C ASN A 37 7.64 -12.81 -2.67
N LYS A 38 8.29 -13.69 -1.89
CA LYS A 38 9.69 -13.57 -1.47
C LYS A 38 10.70 -13.68 -2.61
N ASP A 39 10.33 -14.34 -3.69
CA ASP A 39 11.18 -14.52 -4.86
C ASP A 39 11.04 -13.35 -5.86
N ILE A 40 10.04 -12.48 -5.70
CA ILE A 40 9.79 -11.32 -6.57
C ILE A 40 10.13 -10.01 -5.87
N CYS A 41 9.39 -9.64 -4.82
CA CYS A 41 9.52 -8.36 -4.12
C CYS A 41 9.99 -8.54 -2.66
N GLY A 42 9.55 -9.61 -1.99
CA GLY A 42 9.95 -9.97 -0.64
C GLY A 42 9.57 -8.93 0.42
N PHE A 43 8.33 -8.43 0.37
CA PHE A 43 7.75 -7.75 1.51
C PHE A 43 7.41 -8.74 2.62
N ASP A 44 7.65 -8.35 3.86
CA ASP A 44 7.30 -9.16 5.04
C ASP A 44 5.82 -9.06 5.38
N GLU A 45 5.20 -7.92 5.05
CA GLU A 45 3.80 -7.62 5.31
C GLU A 45 3.28 -6.66 4.24
N VAL A 46 2.05 -6.86 3.78
CA VAL A 46 1.37 -5.97 2.83
C VAL A 46 -0.06 -5.81 3.29
N GLU A 47 -0.43 -4.57 3.59
CA GLU A 47 -1.77 -4.17 4.01
C GLU A 47 -2.53 -3.57 2.82
N GLU A 48 -3.84 -3.75 2.80
CA GLU A 48 -4.71 -3.27 1.72
C GLU A 48 -5.85 -2.37 2.20
N SER A 49 -6.28 -1.50 1.29
CA SER A 49 -7.44 -0.65 1.46
C SER A 49 -8.32 -0.77 0.23
N ILE A 50 -9.50 -1.37 0.41
CA ILE A 50 -10.44 -1.74 -0.66
C ILE A 50 -11.75 -1.03 -0.41
N ASP A 51 -12.18 -0.18 -1.35
CA ASP A 51 -13.42 0.60 -1.27
C ASP A 51 -13.61 1.40 0.04
N ASP A 52 -12.52 1.60 0.76
CA ASP A 52 -12.47 2.34 2.02
C ASP A 52 -12.64 3.85 1.76
N THR A 53 -13.12 4.55 2.79
CA THR A 53 -13.12 6.01 2.76
C THR A 53 -11.68 6.55 2.89
N PHE A 54 -11.49 7.81 2.52
CA PHE A 54 -10.22 8.50 2.73
C PHE A 54 -9.75 8.44 4.19
N VAL A 55 -10.69 8.53 5.14
CA VAL A 55 -10.38 8.52 6.58
C VAL A 55 -9.86 7.14 6.99
N ASP A 56 -10.49 6.07 6.54
CA ASP A 56 -10.09 4.69 6.87
C ASP A 56 -8.73 4.36 6.28
N ALA A 57 -8.51 4.69 5.00
CA ALA A 57 -7.22 4.52 4.35
C ALA A 57 -6.11 5.31 5.06
N ARG A 58 -6.39 6.55 5.49
CA ARG A 58 -5.46 7.38 6.25
C ARG A 58 -5.12 6.75 7.61
N ILE A 59 -6.10 6.25 8.35
CA ILE A 59 -5.88 5.59 9.65
C ILE A 59 -4.96 4.36 9.48
N LYS A 60 -5.18 3.56 8.42
CA LYS A 60 -4.33 2.40 8.10
C LYS A 60 -2.89 2.83 7.79
N ILE A 61 -2.70 3.86 6.95
CA ILE A 61 -1.37 4.40 6.64
C ILE A 61 -0.67 4.91 7.90
N GLU A 62 -1.36 5.69 8.74
CA GLU A 62 -0.79 6.21 9.99
C GLU A 62 -0.38 5.08 10.95
N LYS A 63 -1.13 3.99 11.01
CA LYS A 63 -0.77 2.80 11.81
C LYS A 63 0.51 2.14 11.29
N ILE A 64 0.65 1.97 9.97
CA ILE A 64 1.85 1.41 9.35
C ILE A 64 3.06 2.31 9.63
N LEU A 65 2.92 3.62 9.46
CA LEU A 65 4.00 4.58 9.72
C LEU A 65 4.42 4.61 11.19
N LYS A 66 3.47 4.54 12.14
CA LYS A 66 3.78 4.45 13.58
C LYS A 66 4.55 3.18 13.92
N ASN A 67 4.16 2.05 13.33
CA ASN A 67 4.83 0.77 13.56
C ASN A 67 6.22 0.68 12.90
N ALA A 68 6.45 1.44 11.83
CA ALA A 68 7.74 1.50 11.14
C ALA A 68 8.79 2.35 11.89
N ASN A 69 8.36 3.21 12.83
CA ASN A 69 9.21 4.27 13.37
C ASN A 69 9.77 3.96 14.77
N LEU A 70 10.54 2.88 14.88
CA LEU A 70 11.28 2.55 16.12
C LEU A 70 12.80 2.68 16.02
N ASP A 71 13.39 3.06 14.87
CA ASP A 71 14.86 3.28 14.77
C ASP A 71 15.30 4.28 13.67
N GLY A 72 14.49 5.28 13.32
CA GLY A 72 14.78 6.16 12.17
C GLY A 72 14.56 7.66 12.39
N TYR A 73 15.46 8.34 13.11
CA TYR A 73 15.65 9.78 12.94
C TYR A 73 16.34 10.02 11.59
N TYR A 74 15.72 10.74 10.65
CA TYR A 74 16.27 10.95 9.30
C TYR A 74 16.47 12.43 8.95
N PRO A 75 17.71 12.95 9.08
CA PRO A 75 18.19 14.09 8.33
C PRO A 75 18.86 13.58 7.04
N GLY A 76 18.18 13.72 5.90
CA GLY A 76 18.77 13.51 4.57
C GLY A 76 18.68 12.07 4.02
N GLY A 77 18.08 11.96 2.83
CA GLY A 77 18.48 11.01 1.78
C GLY A 77 18.55 9.53 2.14
N GLY A 78 17.41 8.90 2.37
CA GLY A 78 17.29 7.43 2.33
C GLY A 78 15.95 7.07 1.72
N ASN A 79 15.95 6.36 0.58
CA ASN A 79 14.74 5.92 -0.12
C ASN A 79 13.94 4.96 0.76
N PHE A 80 13.00 5.48 1.54
CA PHE A 80 11.75 4.78 1.84
C PHE A 80 10.99 4.70 0.52
N GLY A 81 11.11 3.57 -0.18
CA GLY A 81 10.27 3.25 -1.32
C GLY A 81 8.84 2.99 -0.87
N LEU A 82 8.12 4.01 -0.41
CA LEU A 82 6.66 4.03 -0.53
C LEU A 82 6.39 4.29 -2.02
N ASP A 83 6.51 3.24 -2.83
CA ASP A 83 6.16 3.31 -4.25
C ASP A 83 4.63 3.33 -4.34
N PHE A 84 4.05 4.51 -4.11
CA PHE A 84 2.65 4.77 -4.42
C PHE A 84 2.50 4.83 -5.94
N ARG A 85 2.50 3.66 -6.59
CA ARG A 85 1.96 3.56 -7.95
C ARG A 85 0.44 3.68 -7.87
N LEU A 86 -0.05 4.92 -7.90
CA LEU A 86 -1.39 5.21 -8.38
C LEU A 86 -1.47 4.67 -9.82
N LEU A 87 -2.08 3.49 -9.98
CA LEU A 87 -2.47 2.95 -11.29
C LEU A 87 -3.57 3.84 -11.88
N ARG A 88 -3.21 5.07 -12.27
CA ARG A 88 -3.99 5.87 -13.20
C ARG A 88 -3.74 5.28 -14.57
N LYS A 89 -4.62 4.37 -15.01
CA LYS A 89 -4.79 4.16 -16.45
C LYS A 89 -5.55 5.36 -17.01
N LEU A 90 -4.96 5.90 -18.07
CA LEU A 90 -5.42 6.98 -18.95
C LEU A 90 -6.87 6.77 -19.41
#